data_AF-A0A4P6F918-F1
#
_entry.id   AF-A0A4P6F918-F1
#
_cell.length_a   1.000
_cell.length_b   1.000
_cell.length_c   1.000
_cell.angle_alpha   90.00
_cell.angle_beta   90.00
_cell.angle_gamma   90.00
#
_symmetry.space_group_name_H-M   'P 1'
#
loop_
_entity.id
_entity.type
_entity.pdbx_description
1 polymer ?
#
loop_
_entity_poly.entity_id
_entity_poly.type
_entity_poly.pdbx_seq_one_letter_code
_entity_poly.pdbx_strand_id
1 'polypeptide(L)'
;MEPINGQPNAAAAVEGESAIVADATLSAALQAAAAATSDAEWGEASGRLSAELALRAAAGETSTLVATFARDAGVQPARVGATLAELEHWPWSPPANLAGAIGAPPTDRTLVDGHQGDGRLGGIRRLFESETSLTSFASVLDDPDVLTAPARRSLLALLDVAWIEDPAGWSTAVGEQLTEWNDARNAISVAPSSQVNVLSAGANFPTTVENKLPYPVNVVVHASPSNGRLVIEEDVTVTVPAESRTNVLVPVKAGVSNGNVVLTVTLSSPTGVPLGQPVQIPANVQADWEGVGATILAVVLVLFFGIGIWRNIRRRRRERAEAAAQGADGASSDVSSDTDVSTAPVGSEASEAPETSESPEGRND
;
A
#
# COMPACT_ATOMS: atom_id res chain seq x y z
N MET A 1 -36.28 -1.69 -40.45
CA MET A 1 -35.41 -1.44 -41.62
C MET A 1 -36.29 -0.90 -42.71
N GLU A 2 -36.06 0.35 -43.13
CA GLU A 2 -36.67 0.92 -44.34
C GLU A 2 -35.75 0.63 -45.53
N PRO A 3 -36.26 0.29 -46.73
CA PRO A 3 -35.40 0.00 -47.88
C PRO A 3 -34.76 1.28 -48.40
N ILE A 4 -33.48 1.48 -48.05
CA ILE A 4 -32.63 2.51 -48.66
C ILE A 4 -32.53 2.26 -50.17
N ASN A 5 -33.07 3.18 -50.97
CA ASN A 5 -33.13 3.07 -52.43
C ASN A 5 -31.78 3.44 -53.09
N GLY A 6 -30.75 2.64 -52.82
CA GLY A 6 -29.42 2.77 -53.42
C GLY A 6 -28.62 1.48 -53.32
N GLN A 7 -27.82 1.18 -54.35
CA GLN A 7 -26.88 0.05 -54.33
C GLN A 7 -25.86 0.28 -53.18
N PRO A 8 -25.51 -0.74 -52.38
CA PRO A 8 -24.60 -0.57 -51.26
C PRO A 8 -23.14 -0.47 -51.75
N ASN A 9 -22.60 0.75 -51.75
CA ASN A 9 -21.20 1.01 -52.08
C ASN A 9 -20.37 1.26 -50.81
N ALA A 10 -19.04 1.15 -50.92
CA ALA A 10 -18.09 1.41 -49.83
C ALA A 10 -17.95 2.90 -49.52
N ALA A 11 -17.92 3.75 -50.55
CA ALA A 11 -17.99 5.19 -50.39
C ALA A 11 -19.39 5.59 -49.87
N ALA A 12 -19.43 6.51 -48.91
CA ALA A 12 -20.66 7.03 -48.36
C ALA A 12 -20.61 8.55 -48.13
N ALA A 13 -21.76 9.20 -48.29
CA ALA A 13 -21.99 10.54 -47.76
C ALA A 13 -22.70 10.40 -46.40
N VAL A 14 -22.11 10.95 -45.34
CA VAL A 14 -22.59 10.85 -43.96
C VAL A 14 -22.74 12.27 -43.41
N GLU A 15 -23.97 12.75 -43.29
CA GLU A 15 -24.30 14.10 -42.78
C GLU A 15 -23.63 15.26 -43.56
N GLY A 16 -23.17 14.98 -44.79
CA GLY A 16 -22.44 15.91 -45.66
C GLY A 16 -20.93 15.63 -45.78
N GLU A 17 -20.38 14.80 -44.89
CA GLU A 17 -18.96 14.39 -44.90
C GLU A 17 -18.75 13.09 -45.71
N SER A 18 -17.53 12.91 -46.23
CA SER A 18 -17.15 11.71 -46.99
C SER A 18 -16.60 10.61 -46.08
N ALA A 19 -17.20 9.42 -46.14
CA ALA A 19 -16.82 8.26 -45.33
C ALA A 19 -16.58 7.00 -46.18
N ILE A 20 -15.87 6.03 -45.61
CA ILE A 20 -15.84 4.65 -46.09
C ILE A 20 -16.57 3.77 -45.07
N VAL A 21 -17.57 3.00 -45.54
CA VAL A 21 -18.36 2.10 -44.71
C VAL A 21 -17.95 0.66 -44.99
N ALA A 22 -17.43 -0.03 -43.99
CA ALA A 22 -17.25 -1.47 -44.04
C ALA A 22 -18.62 -2.17 -43.94
N ASP A 23 -18.87 -3.15 -44.80
CA ASP A 23 -20.11 -3.91 -44.77
C ASP A 23 -20.08 -4.96 -43.65
N ALA A 24 -21.06 -4.91 -42.76
CA ALA A 24 -21.13 -5.77 -41.59
C ALA A 24 -21.29 -7.26 -41.94
N THR A 25 -22.09 -7.59 -42.96
CA THR A 25 -22.37 -8.99 -43.33
C THR A 25 -21.15 -9.64 -44.00
N LEU A 26 -20.49 -8.90 -44.91
CA LEU A 26 -19.24 -9.35 -45.53
C LEU A 26 -18.10 -9.42 -44.51
N SER A 27 -18.02 -8.46 -43.59
CA SER A 27 -17.03 -8.49 -42.50
C SER A 27 -17.25 -9.69 -41.58
N ALA A 28 -18.49 -10.00 -41.19
CA ALA A 28 -18.78 -11.17 -40.36
C ALA A 28 -18.42 -12.50 -41.06
N ALA A 29 -18.70 -12.65 -42.36
CA ALA A 29 -18.31 -13.84 -43.12
C ALA A 29 -16.78 -13.95 -43.30
N LEU A 30 -16.10 -12.83 -43.56
CA LEU A 30 -14.64 -12.73 -43.62
C LEU A 30 -13.97 -13.06 -42.28
N GLN A 31 -14.56 -12.60 -41.17
CA GLN A 31 -14.09 -12.86 -39.81
C GLN A 31 -14.28 -14.33 -39.41
N ALA A 32 -15.43 -14.92 -39.72
CA ALA A 32 -15.65 -16.36 -39.50
C ALA A 32 -14.65 -17.23 -40.28
N ALA A 33 -14.32 -16.88 -41.53
CA ALA A 33 -13.30 -17.57 -42.31
C ALA A 33 -11.89 -17.36 -41.72
N ALA A 34 -11.56 -16.14 -41.27
CA ALA A 34 -10.29 -15.85 -40.63
C ALA A 34 -10.10 -16.55 -39.27
N ALA A 35 -11.18 -16.77 -38.50
CA ALA A 35 -11.13 -17.40 -37.18
C ALA A 35 -11.28 -18.95 -37.22
N ALA A 36 -11.70 -19.51 -38.35
CA ALA A 36 -12.04 -20.93 -38.51
C ALA A 36 -10.95 -21.89 -38.02
N THR A 37 -11.28 -22.78 -37.09
CA THR A 37 -10.34 -23.77 -36.55
C THR A 37 -10.18 -24.96 -37.49
N SER A 38 -11.26 -25.41 -38.13
CA SER A 38 -11.27 -26.52 -39.08
C SER A 38 -11.44 -26.08 -40.55
N ASP A 39 -11.06 -26.98 -41.48
CA ASP A 39 -11.26 -26.74 -42.92
C ASP A 39 -12.75 -26.75 -43.31
N ALA A 40 -13.60 -27.41 -42.50
CA ALA A 40 -15.05 -27.40 -42.68
C ALA A 40 -15.66 -26.03 -42.32
N GLU A 41 -15.29 -25.48 -41.15
CA GLU A 41 -15.65 -24.10 -40.76
C GLU A 41 -15.16 -23.08 -41.81
N TRP A 42 -13.91 -23.23 -42.26
CA TRP A 42 -13.32 -22.33 -43.26
C TRP A 42 -14.06 -22.41 -44.60
N GLY A 43 -14.42 -23.61 -45.04
CA GLY A 43 -15.20 -23.84 -46.27
C GLY A 43 -16.63 -23.30 -46.18
N GLU A 44 -17.30 -23.45 -45.04
CA GLU A 44 -18.64 -22.89 -44.82
C GLU A 44 -18.59 -21.35 -44.84
N ALA A 45 -17.66 -20.74 -44.10
CA ALA A 45 -17.53 -19.29 -44.02
C ALA A 45 -17.10 -18.66 -45.35
N SER A 46 -16.16 -19.28 -46.07
CA SER A 46 -15.72 -18.83 -47.41
C SER A 46 -16.83 -19.02 -48.45
N GLY A 47 -17.57 -20.13 -48.37
CA GLY A 47 -18.77 -20.36 -49.18
C GLY A 47 -19.83 -19.28 -48.94
N ARG A 48 -20.09 -18.91 -47.69
CA ARG A 48 -20.99 -17.81 -47.33
C ARG A 48 -20.49 -16.46 -47.85
N LEU A 49 -19.21 -16.15 -47.69
CA LEU A 49 -18.59 -14.92 -48.22
C LEU A 49 -18.76 -14.82 -49.75
N SER A 50 -18.57 -15.92 -50.47
CA SER A 50 -18.80 -15.98 -51.92
C SER A 50 -20.27 -15.71 -52.27
N ALA A 51 -21.22 -16.27 -51.51
CA ALA A 51 -22.65 -16.10 -51.76
C ALA A 51 -23.14 -14.66 -51.49
N GLU A 52 -22.67 -14.03 -50.41
CA GLU A 52 -22.99 -12.64 -50.05
C GLU A 52 -22.44 -11.64 -51.08
N LEU A 53 -21.25 -11.89 -51.65
CA LEU A 53 -20.70 -11.09 -52.76
C LEU A 53 -21.43 -11.35 -54.08
N ALA A 54 -21.72 -12.61 -54.42
CA ALA A 54 -22.42 -12.98 -55.65
C ALA A 54 -23.85 -12.42 -55.69
N LEU A 55 -24.56 -12.41 -54.55
CA LEU A 55 -25.88 -11.81 -54.41
C LEU A 55 -25.87 -10.30 -54.70
N ARG A 56 -24.78 -9.60 -54.34
CA ARG A 56 -24.59 -8.16 -54.62
C ARG A 56 -24.22 -7.92 -56.08
N ALA A 57 -23.32 -8.73 -56.64
CA ALA A 57 -22.98 -8.67 -58.06
C ALA A 57 -24.21 -8.91 -58.96
N ALA A 58 -25.13 -9.78 -58.54
CA ALA A 58 -26.40 -10.02 -59.22
C ALA A 58 -27.40 -8.84 -59.16
N ALA A 59 -27.19 -7.84 -58.30
CA ALA A 59 -28.05 -6.66 -58.18
C ALA A 59 -27.87 -5.63 -59.31
N GLY A 60 -26.88 -5.80 -60.20
CA GLY A 60 -26.87 -5.22 -61.54
C GLY A 60 -25.82 -4.14 -61.84
N GLU A 61 -25.08 -3.63 -60.85
CA GLU A 61 -24.03 -2.61 -61.06
C GLU A 61 -22.73 -2.93 -60.30
N THR A 62 -21.59 -2.45 -60.82
CA THR A 62 -20.25 -2.68 -60.26
C THR A 62 -20.04 -1.85 -58.98
N SER A 63 -20.45 -2.38 -57.84
CA SER A 63 -20.20 -1.78 -56.52
C SER A 63 -18.79 -2.11 -56.01
N THR A 64 -18.13 -1.17 -55.36
CA THR A 64 -16.89 -1.43 -54.60
C THR A 64 -17.28 -1.69 -53.14
N LEU A 65 -16.77 -2.76 -52.55
CA LEU A 65 -17.16 -3.21 -51.21
C LEU A 65 -15.92 -3.27 -50.31
N VAL A 66 -16.09 -2.91 -49.04
CA VAL A 66 -15.05 -2.98 -48.01
C VAL A 66 -15.55 -3.91 -46.90
N ALA A 67 -14.67 -4.80 -46.44
CA ALA A 67 -14.89 -5.67 -45.30
C ALA A 67 -13.61 -5.68 -44.44
N THR A 68 -13.75 -5.87 -43.13
CA THR A 68 -12.61 -5.82 -42.19
C THR A 68 -12.48 -7.11 -41.40
N PHE A 69 -11.24 -7.59 -41.24
CA PHE A 69 -10.92 -8.59 -40.22
C PHE A 69 -11.16 -8.03 -38.81
N ALA A 70 -11.40 -8.92 -37.86
CA ALA A 70 -11.48 -8.59 -36.43
C ALA A 70 -10.06 -8.45 -35.84
N ARG A 71 -9.93 -7.82 -34.67
CA ARG A 71 -8.61 -7.50 -34.07
C ARG A 71 -7.82 -8.74 -33.65
N ASP A 72 -8.54 -9.81 -33.34
CA ASP A 72 -8.06 -11.13 -32.95
C ASP A 72 -7.75 -12.06 -34.13
N ALA A 73 -7.97 -11.65 -35.39
CA ALA A 73 -7.67 -12.47 -36.57
C ALA A 73 -6.18 -12.92 -36.65
N GLY A 74 -5.28 -12.22 -35.93
CA GLY A 74 -3.88 -12.64 -35.73
C GLY A 74 -3.69 -13.92 -34.90
N VAL A 75 -4.74 -14.46 -34.27
CA VAL A 75 -4.73 -15.78 -33.58
C VAL A 75 -4.65 -16.93 -34.57
N GLN A 76 -5.21 -16.78 -35.78
CA GLN A 76 -5.22 -17.80 -36.84
C GLN A 76 -4.59 -17.26 -38.14
N PRO A 77 -3.31 -16.88 -38.15
CA PRO A 77 -2.69 -16.15 -39.27
C PRO A 77 -2.67 -16.97 -40.58
N ALA A 78 -2.64 -18.31 -40.49
CA ALA A 78 -2.74 -19.18 -41.65
C ALA A 78 -4.13 -19.12 -42.34
N ARG A 79 -5.21 -18.92 -41.57
CA ARG A 79 -6.58 -18.79 -42.10
C ARG A 79 -6.81 -17.42 -42.73
N VAL A 80 -6.22 -16.35 -42.16
CA VAL A 80 -6.18 -15.03 -42.82
C VAL A 80 -5.51 -15.15 -44.20
N GLY A 81 -4.34 -15.79 -44.27
CA GLY A 81 -3.64 -16.04 -45.53
C GLY A 81 -4.44 -16.88 -46.53
N ALA A 82 -5.05 -17.98 -46.10
CA ALA A 82 -5.87 -18.83 -46.95
C ALA A 82 -7.12 -18.10 -47.48
N THR A 83 -7.79 -17.30 -46.64
CA THR A 83 -8.99 -16.55 -47.02
C THR A 83 -8.68 -15.42 -48.01
N LEU A 84 -7.55 -14.74 -47.85
CA LEU A 84 -7.06 -13.76 -48.83
C LEU A 84 -6.70 -14.41 -50.16
N ALA A 85 -6.02 -15.56 -50.14
CA ALA A 85 -5.70 -16.31 -51.35
C ALA A 85 -6.95 -16.79 -52.09
N GLU A 86 -7.98 -17.28 -51.38
CA GLU A 86 -9.26 -17.69 -51.98
C GLU A 86 -9.98 -16.50 -52.65
N LEU A 87 -10.01 -15.33 -52.00
CA LEU A 87 -10.55 -14.09 -52.60
C LEU A 87 -9.82 -13.68 -53.88
N GLU A 88 -8.49 -13.81 -53.93
CA GLU A 88 -7.70 -13.55 -55.15
C GLU A 88 -7.98 -14.55 -56.28
N HIS A 89 -8.52 -15.74 -55.99
CA HIS A 89 -8.88 -16.74 -56.99
C HIS A 89 -10.28 -16.54 -57.61
N TRP A 90 -11.08 -15.55 -57.17
CA TRP A 90 -12.44 -15.32 -57.67
C TRP A 90 -12.46 -14.29 -58.84
N PRO A 91 -12.46 -14.71 -60.12
CA PRO A 91 -12.30 -13.80 -61.27
C PRO A 91 -13.48 -12.84 -61.49
N TRP A 92 -14.59 -13.06 -60.77
CA TRP A 92 -15.80 -12.25 -60.78
C TRP A 92 -15.84 -11.21 -59.65
N SER A 93 -14.87 -11.24 -58.72
CA SER A 93 -14.74 -10.33 -57.57
C SER A 93 -13.31 -9.76 -57.48
N PRO A 94 -12.84 -8.99 -58.49
CA PRO A 94 -11.48 -8.48 -58.51
C PRO A 94 -11.17 -7.53 -57.33
N PRO A 95 -9.97 -7.59 -56.73
CA PRO A 95 -9.62 -6.77 -55.57
C PRO A 95 -9.52 -5.29 -55.93
N ALA A 96 -10.15 -4.43 -55.14
CA ALA A 96 -10.06 -2.97 -55.23
C ALA A 96 -9.02 -2.42 -54.23
N ASN A 97 -8.32 -1.35 -54.61
CA ASN A 97 -7.46 -0.60 -53.69
C ASN A 97 -8.25 0.52 -52.98
N LEU A 98 -7.69 1.07 -51.90
CA LEU A 98 -8.33 2.09 -51.08
C LEU A 98 -8.73 3.36 -51.85
N ALA A 99 -7.94 3.79 -52.84
CA ALA A 99 -8.28 4.94 -53.67
C ALA A 99 -9.48 4.65 -54.60
N GLY A 100 -9.62 3.39 -55.07
CA GLY A 100 -10.82 2.93 -55.77
C GLY A 100 -12.06 2.92 -54.87
N ALA A 101 -11.93 2.48 -53.61
CA ALA A 101 -13.01 2.53 -52.63
C ALA A 101 -13.44 3.96 -52.26
N ILE A 102 -12.50 4.91 -52.19
CA ILE A 102 -12.78 6.35 -51.99
C ILE A 102 -13.42 6.99 -53.23
N GLY A 103 -12.95 6.63 -54.43
CA GLY A 103 -13.42 7.18 -55.70
C GLY A 103 -14.72 6.55 -56.25
N ALA A 104 -15.30 5.60 -55.53
CA ALA A 104 -16.55 4.95 -55.91
C ALA A 104 -17.76 5.91 -55.70
N PRO A 105 -18.86 5.79 -56.47
CA PRO A 105 -20.05 6.63 -56.28
C PRO A 105 -20.63 6.51 -54.85
N PRO A 106 -20.72 7.58 -54.07
CA PRO A 106 -21.11 7.49 -52.66
C PRO A 106 -22.60 7.13 -52.48
N THR A 107 -22.89 6.25 -51.54
CA THR A 107 -24.27 6.01 -51.05
C THR A 107 -24.58 6.99 -49.90
N ASP A 108 -25.75 7.62 -49.89
CA ASP A 108 -26.21 8.39 -48.72
C ASP A 108 -26.41 7.46 -47.51
N ARG A 109 -25.92 7.89 -46.33
CA ARG A 109 -26.03 7.17 -45.06
C ARG A 109 -26.23 8.18 -43.91
N THR A 110 -26.78 7.73 -42.79
CA THR A 110 -26.89 8.50 -41.54
C THR A 110 -26.14 7.80 -40.42
N LEU A 111 -25.62 8.56 -39.45
CA LEU A 111 -25.19 7.97 -38.18
C LEU A 111 -26.43 7.59 -37.35
N VAL A 112 -26.27 6.56 -36.53
CA VAL A 112 -27.25 6.11 -35.54
C VAL A 112 -26.48 5.92 -34.24
N ASP A 113 -26.96 6.50 -33.14
CA ASP A 113 -26.26 6.45 -31.87
C ASP A 113 -26.21 5.00 -31.33
N GLY A 114 -24.99 4.51 -31.11
CA GLY A 114 -24.70 3.19 -30.56
C GLY A 114 -24.79 3.21 -29.04
N HIS A 115 -25.99 3.46 -28.50
CA HIS A 115 -26.22 3.71 -27.07
C HIS A 115 -25.48 2.72 -26.15
N GLN A 116 -24.53 3.24 -25.37
CA GLN A 116 -23.78 2.49 -24.38
C GLN A 116 -24.53 2.51 -23.05
N GLY A 117 -25.06 1.34 -22.63
CA GLY A 117 -25.82 1.23 -21.39
C GLY A 117 -25.03 1.66 -20.15
N ASP A 118 -25.71 2.34 -19.22
CA ASP A 118 -25.09 2.99 -18.05
C ASP A 118 -24.19 2.07 -17.21
N GLY A 119 -24.51 0.78 -17.14
CA GLY A 119 -23.68 -0.22 -16.45
C GLY A 119 -22.27 -0.35 -17.04
N ARG A 120 -22.11 -0.25 -18.38
CA ARG A 120 -20.80 -0.30 -19.04
C ARG A 120 -20.01 0.98 -18.74
N LEU A 121 -20.65 2.14 -18.89
CA LEU A 121 -20.03 3.44 -18.58
C LEU A 121 -19.64 3.57 -17.10
N GLY A 122 -20.48 3.08 -16.19
CA GLY A 122 -20.21 3.03 -14.74
C GLY A 122 -19.19 1.98 -14.32
N GLY A 123 -19.00 0.90 -15.08
CA GLY A 123 -17.86 -0.01 -14.90
C GLY A 123 -16.54 0.65 -15.32
N ILE A 124 -16.50 1.25 -16.52
CA ILE A 124 -15.32 1.93 -17.06
C ILE A 124 -14.83 3.06 -16.13
N ARG A 125 -15.74 3.90 -15.62
CA ARG A 125 -15.39 4.97 -14.65
C ARG A 125 -14.73 4.40 -13.39
N ARG A 126 -15.35 3.40 -12.76
CA ARG A 126 -14.82 2.73 -11.56
C ARG A 126 -13.45 2.08 -11.79
N LEU A 127 -13.19 1.55 -12.99
CA LEU A 127 -11.87 1.03 -13.35
C LEU A 127 -10.80 2.13 -13.34
N PHE A 128 -11.03 3.27 -14.01
CA PHE A 128 -10.08 4.40 -13.98
C PHE A 128 -9.89 4.98 -12.57
N GLU A 129 -10.97 5.11 -11.79
CA GLU A 129 -10.93 5.58 -10.40
C GLU A 129 -10.11 4.64 -9.49
N SER A 130 -10.28 3.33 -9.66
CA SER A 130 -9.58 2.30 -8.88
C SER A 130 -8.12 2.13 -9.34
N GLU A 131 -7.82 2.22 -10.64
CA GLU A 131 -6.44 2.26 -11.16
C GLU A 131 -5.68 3.48 -10.61
N THR A 132 -6.32 4.66 -10.60
CA THR A 132 -5.74 5.90 -10.04
C THR A 132 -5.48 5.76 -8.53
N SER A 133 -6.40 5.11 -7.82
CA SER A 133 -6.27 4.80 -6.39
C SER A 133 -5.13 3.81 -6.12
N LEU A 134 -4.98 2.78 -6.96
CA LEU A 134 -3.91 1.78 -6.86
C LEU A 134 -2.55 2.37 -7.22
N THR A 135 -2.49 3.24 -8.23
CA THR A 135 -1.27 3.98 -8.61
C THR A 135 -0.82 4.90 -7.48
N SER A 136 -1.76 5.54 -6.79
CA SER A 136 -1.47 6.34 -5.58
C SER A 136 -0.93 5.47 -4.45
N PHE A 137 -1.58 4.34 -4.18
CA PHE A 137 -1.16 3.37 -3.16
C PHE A 137 0.22 2.75 -3.45
N ALA A 138 0.57 2.49 -4.71
CA ALA A 138 1.86 1.92 -5.12
C ALA A 138 3.07 2.80 -4.76
N SER A 139 2.88 4.06 -4.38
CA SER A 139 3.91 4.91 -3.75
C SER A 139 4.44 4.39 -2.40
N VAL A 140 3.84 3.32 -1.86
CA VAL A 140 4.33 2.58 -0.70
C VAL A 140 5.49 1.62 -1.03
N LEU A 141 5.81 1.42 -2.31
CA LEU A 141 6.88 0.54 -2.80
C LEU A 141 8.12 1.35 -3.24
N ASP A 142 9.31 0.73 -3.16
CA ASP A 142 10.54 1.28 -3.77
C ASP A 142 10.45 1.30 -5.31
N ASP A 143 9.78 0.29 -5.89
CA ASP A 143 9.44 0.19 -7.30
C ASP A 143 7.90 0.06 -7.44
N PRO A 144 7.19 1.14 -7.80
CA PRO A 144 5.74 1.10 -8.02
C PRO A 144 5.31 0.25 -9.23
N ASP A 145 6.19 0.02 -10.23
CA ASP A 145 5.80 -0.58 -11.50
C ASP A 145 5.44 -2.07 -11.39
N VAL A 146 5.88 -2.75 -10.32
CA VAL A 146 5.45 -4.11 -9.97
C VAL A 146 3.96 -4.23 -9.65
N LEU A 147 3.27 -3.12 -9.34
CA LEU A 147 1.81 -3.04 -9.21
C LEU A 147 1.15 -2.27 -10.36
N THR A 148 1.71 -1.13 -10.79
CA THR A 148 1.05 -0.27 -11.80
C THR A 148 1.06 -0.90 -13.20
N ALA A 149 2.14 -1.56 -13.61
CA ALA A 149 2.26 -2.12 -14.95
C ALA A 149 1.40 -3.39 -15.19
N PRO A 150 1.21 -4.30 -14.20
CA PRO A 150 0.14 -5.28 -14.25
C PRO A 150 -1.25 -4.65 -14.34
N ALA A 151 -1.58 -3.71 -13.43
CA ALA A 151 -2.91 -3.09 -13.39
C ALA A 151 -3.27 -2.36 -14.69
N ARG A 152 -2.33 -1.58 -15.27
CA ARG A 152 -2.50 -0.91 -16.57
C ARG A 152 -2.78 -1.90 -17.70
N ARG A 153 -2.14 -3.08 -17.70
CA ARG A 153 -2.40 -4.13 -18.71
C ARG A 153 -3.80 -4.75 -18.53
N SER A 154 -4.20 -5.03 -17.30
CA SER A 154 -5.57 -5.49 -17.01
C SER A 154 -6.63 -4.47 -17.42
N LEU A 155 -6.40 -3.17 -17.15
CA LEU A 155 -7.32 -2.12 -17.60
C LEU A 155 -7.47 -2.14 -19.12
N LEU A 156 -6.36 -2.18 -19.86
CA LEU A 156 -6.39 -2.21 -21.32
C LEU A 156 -7.11 -3.47 -21.85
N ALA A 157 -6.93 -4.62 -21.22
CA ALA A 157 -7.66 -5.84 -21.56
C ALA A 157 -9.17 -5.73 -21.27
N LEU A 158 -9.58 -5.07 -20.17
CA LEU A 158 -11.00 -4.81 -19.84
C LEU A 158 -11.64 -3.70 -20.69
N LEU A 159 -10.85 -2.98 -21.49
CA LEU A 159 -11.32 -1.98 -22.46
C LEU A 159 -11.36 -2.52 -23.90
N ASP A 160 -11.03 -3.80 -24.14
CA ASP A 160 -11.05 -4.38 -25.47
C ASP A 160 -12.47 -4.43 -26.09
N VAL A 161 -12.52 -4.43 -27.42
CA VAL A 161 -13.75 -4.51 -28.22
C VAL A 161 -14.31 -5.94 -28.29
N ALA A 162 -13.51 -6.98 -28.01
CA ALA A 162 -14.01 -8.36 -27.89
C ALA A 162 -15.15 -8.48 -26.86
N TRP A 163 -15.10 -7.67 -25.80
CA TRP A 163 -16.16 -7.54 -24.78
C TRP A 163 -17.46 -6.88 -25.26
N ILE A 164 -17.63 -6.63 -26.56
CA ILE A 164 -18.92 -6.20 -27.13
C ILE A 164 -19.86 -7.40 -27.28
N GLU A 165 -19.32 -8.59 -27.59
CA GLU A 165 -20.14 -9.80 -27.81
C GLU A 165 -20.46 -10.55 -26.51
N ASP A 166 -19.63 -10.40 -25.47
CA ASP A 166 -19.94 -10.88 -24.10
C ASP A 166 -19.96 -9.75 -23.05
N PRO A 167 -21.11 -9.04 -22.91
CA PRO A 167 -21.31 -8.09 -21.83
C PRO A 167 -21.39 -8.73 -20.43
N ALA A 168 -21.68 -10.04 -20.34
CA ALA A 168 -21.89 -10.73 -19.07
C ALA A 168 -20.53 -11.09 -18.44
N GLY A 169 -19.67 -11.80 -19.19
CA GLY A 169 -18.28 -12.07 -18.79
C GLY A 169 -17.48 -10.79 -18.55
N TRP A 170 -17.70 -9.74 -19.36
CA TRP A 170 -17.13 -8.42 -19.08
C TRP A 170 -17.54 -7.89 -17.69
N SER A 171 -18.83 -7.96 -17.35
CA SER A 171 -19.31 -7.48 -16.05
C SER A 171 -18.74 -8.28 -14.86
N THR A 172 -18.51 -9.58 -15.04
CA THR A 172 -17.83 -10.44 -14.07
C THR A 172 -16.36 -10.06 -13.92
N ALA A 173 -15.61 -9.99 -15.02
CA ALA A 173 -14.17 -9.67 -15.03
C ALA A 173 -13.89 -8.26 -14.46
N VAL A 174 -14.76 -7.29 -14.70
CA VAL A 174 -14.70 -5.97 -14.05
C VAL A 174 -14.97 -6.06 -12.54
N GLY A 175 -15.90 -6.90 -12.10
CA GLY A 175 -16.17 -7.15 -10.68
C GLY A 175 -14.99 -7.79 -9.95
N GLU A 176 -14.39 -8.82 -10.56
CA GLU A 176 -13.20 -9.51 -10.07
C GLU A 176 -12.00 -8.55 -9.99
N GLN A 177 -11.69 -7.83 -11.08
CA GLN A 177 -10.54 -6.92 -11.11
C GLN A 177 -10.66 -5.75 -10.12
N LEU A 178 -11.87 -5.21 -9.94
CA LEU A 178 -12.14 -4.18 -8.94
C LEU A 178 -12.03 -4.70 -7.50
N THR A 179 -12.24 -6.00 -7.29
CA THR A 179 -12.06 -6.67 -5.98
C THR A 179 -10.57 -6.87 -5.70
N GLU A 180 -9.80 -7.42 -6.65
CA GLU A 180 -8.34 -7.58 -6.55
C GLU A 180 -7.64 -6.24 -6.24
N TRP A 181 -8.00 -5.17 -6.95
CA TRP A 181 -7.45 -3.82 -6.69
C TRP A 181 -7.98 -3.18 -5.39
N ASN A 182 -9.02 -3.73 -4.75
CA ASN A 182 -9.46 -3.33 -3.43
C ASN A 182 -8.61 -4.04 -2.35
N ASP A 183 -8.49 -5.36 -2.49
CA ASP A 183 -7.72 -6.21 -1.57
C ASP A 183 -6.24 -5.84 -1.56
N ALA A 184 -5.64 -5.57 -2.73
CA ALA A 184 -4.27 -5.08 -2.84
C ALA A 184 -4.04 -3.77 -2.06
N ARG A 185 -5.00 -2.83 -2.08
CA ARG A 185 -4.92 -1.56 -1.33
C ARG A 185 -5.20 -1.72 0.17
N ASN A 186 -5.88 -2.80 0.57
CA ASN A 186 -6.14 -3.16 1.96
C ASN A 186 -5.12 -4.17 2.52
N ALA A 187 -4.11 -4.56 1.74
CA ALA A 187 -3.08 -5.52 2.12
C ALA A 187 -2.17 -5.02 3.27
N ILE A 188 -2.13 -3.71 3.51
CA ILE A 188 -1.34 -3.07 4.57
C ILE A 188 -2.27 -2.59 5.69
N SER A 189 -2.00 -3.02 6.93
CA SER A 189 -2.85 -2.68 8.09
C SER A 189 -2.07 -2.70 9.41
N VAL A 190 -2.57 -2.01 10.43
CA VAL A 190 -2.12 -2.22 11.82
C VAL A 190 -2.78 -3.49 12.35
N ALA A 191 -1.99 -4.45 12.82
CA ALA A 191 -2.51 -5.69 13.41
C ALA A 191 -3.20 -5.39 14.77
N PRO A 192 -4.37 -5.97 15.07
CA PRO A 192 -5.09 -5.70 16.32
C PRO A 192 -4.28 -6.08 17.58
N SER A 193 -3.82 -5.06 18.31
CA SER A 193 -3.14 -5.24 19.60
C SER A 193 -4.13 -5.47 20.74
N SER A 194 -3.81 -6.39 21.65
CA SER A 194 -4.43 -6.41 22.99
C SER A 194 -4.05 -5.16 23.79
N GLN A 195 -4.74 -4.90 24.92
CA GLN A 195 -4.50 -3.70 25.74
C GLN A 195 -3.04 -3.64 26.24
N VAL A 196 -2.35 -2.54 25.93
CA VAL A 196 -0.99 -2.26 26.41
C VAL A 196 -1.06 -1.36 27.64
N ASN A 197 -0.62 -1.87 28.79
CA ASN A 197 -0.36 -1.03 29.96
C ASN A 197 0.94 -0.25 29.74
N VAL A 198 0.82 1.06 29.52
CA VAL A 198 1.98 1.96 29.37
C VAL A 198 2.52 2.31 30.76
N LEU A 199 3.60 1.65 31.16
CA LEU A 199 4.33 1.95 32.40
C LEU A 199 5.41 3.01 32.17
N SER A 200 5.37 4.05 33.02
CA SER A 200 6.35 5.12 33.18
C SER A 200 6.59 6.08 32.00
N ALA A 201 7.19 7.22 32.32
CA ALA A 201 7.48 8.30 31.37
C ALA A 201 8.65 7.96 30.43
N GLY A 202 8.45 8.16 29.11
CA GLY A 202 9.44 7.82 28.08
C GLY A 202 9.32 6.39 27.54
N ALA A 203 8.17 5.74 27.73
CA ALA A 203 7.87 4.44 27.14
C ALA A 203 7.74 4.53 25.60
N ASN A 204 8.15 3.46 24.93
CA ASN A 204 7.83 3.23 23.52
C ASN A 204 6.49 2.49 23.41
N PHE A 205 5.61 2.93 22.50
CA PHE A 205 4.35 2.26 22.22
C PHE A 205 4.52 1.24 21.07
N PRO A 206 4.33 -0.07 21.32
CA PRO A 206 4.52 -1.09 20.29
C PRO A 206 3.31 -1.18 19.34
N THR A 207 3.56 -0.89 18.07
CA THR A 207 2.59 -0.96 16.97
C THR A 207 3.04 -2.02 15.98
N THR A 208 2.28 -3.12 15.81
CA THR A 208 2.59 -4.12 14.78
C THR A 208 1.93 -3.76 13.45
N VAL A 209 2.74 -3.49 12.42
CA VAL A 209 2.28 -3.29 11.04
C VAL A 209 2.34 -4.63 10.31
N GLU A 210 1.27 -4.97 9.61
CA GLU A 210 1.14 -6.16 8.77
C GLU A 210 1.13 -5.77 7.29
N ASN A 211 1.93 -6.46 6.48
CA ASN A 211 1.98 -6.34 5.03
C ASN A 211 1.65 -7.69 4.39
N LYS A 212 0.57 -7.73 3.59
CA LYS A 212 0.13 -8.92 2.84
C LYS A 212 0.51 -8.88 1.36
N LEU A 213 1.29 -7.90 0.91
CA LEU A 213 1.83 -7.88 -0.46
C LEU A 213 3.06 -8.80 -0.58
N PRO A 214 3.31 -9.41 -1.75
CA PRO A 214 4.53 -10.15 -2.05
C PRO A 214 5.77 -9.25 -2.27
N TYR A 215 5.70 -8.00 -1.82
CA TYR A 215 6.72 -6.96 -2.00
C TYR A 215 7.00 -6.27 -0.66
N PRO A 216 8.24 -5.81 -0.38
CA PRO A 216 8.52 -4.97 0.76
C PRO A 216 7.83 -3.59 0.60
N VAL A 217 7.36 -3.02 1.71
CA VAL A 217 6.60 -1.75 1.72
C VAL A 217 7.21 -0.77 2.71
N ASN A 218 7.32 0.50 2.31
CA ASN A 218 7.76 1.61 3.16
C ASN A 218 6.54 2.34 3.73
N VAL A 219 6.39 2.34 5.05
CA VAL A 219 5.21 2.85 5.74
C VAL A 219 5.62 3.88 6.79
N VAL A 220 4.92 5.02 6.82
CA VAL A 220 4.98 5.99 7.90
C VAL A 220 3.89 5.68 8.91
N VAL A 221 4.28 5.42 10.16
CA VAL A 221 3.39 5.16 11.28
C VAL A 221 3.15 6.46 12.04
N HIS A 222 1.94 6.99 11.92
CA HIS A 222 1.48 8.15 12.67
C HIS A 222 0.69 7.73 13.91
N ALA A 223 0.80 8.50 14.98
CA ALA A 223 0.00 8.31 16.18
C ALA A 223 -0.60 9.63 16.68
N SER A 224 -1.86 9.59 17.13
CA SER A 224 -2.59 10.78 17.60
C SER A 224 -3.37 10.46 18.89
N PRO A 225 -3.03 11.07 20.04
CA PRO A 225 -3.69 10.80 21.31
C PRO A 225 -4.98 11.63 21.44
N SER A 226 -6.03 11.02 21.99
CA SER A 226 -7.35 11.67 22.15
C SER A 226 -7.37 12.85 23.15
N ASN A 227 -6.29 13.07 23.90
CA ASN A 227 -6.09 14.20 24.79
C ASN A 227 -4.59 14.38 25.12
N GLY A 228 -4.20 15.57 25.60
CA GLY A 228 -2.81 15.93 25.92
C GLY A 228 -2.20 15.25 27.15
N ARG A 229 -2.67 14.06 27.55
CA ARG A 229 -1.99 13.20 28.55
C ARG A 229 -0.85 12.39 27.94
N LEU A 230 -0.80 12.28 26.62
CA LEU A 230 0.39 11.86 25.87
C LEU A 230 0.77 12.95 24.88
N VAL A 231 2.06 13.02 24.59
CA VAL A 231 2.63 13.78 23.47
C VAL A 231 3.45 12.81 22.64
N ILE A 232 3.23 12.79 21.33
CA ILE A 232 4.01 11.99 20.38
C ILE A 232 5.19 12.84 19.93
N GLU A 233 6.37 12.24 19.80
CA GLU A 233 7.59 13.00 19.47
C GLU A 233 7.76 13.19 17.96
N GLU A 234 7.65 12.09 17.22
CA GLU A 234 7.85 12.02 15.77
C GLU A 234 7.09 10.81 15.19
N ASP A 235 6.78 10.88 13.89
CA ASP A 235 6.20 9.77 13.13
C ASP A 235 7.31 8.80 12.69
N VAL A 236 7.08 7.49 12.79
CA VAL A 236 8.12 6.48 12.54
C VAL A 236 8.00 5.89 11.14
N THR A 237 9.02 6.09 10.30
CA THR A 237 9.12 5.43 8.99
C THR A 237 9.76 4.04 9.14
N VAL A 238 9.16 3.02 8.52
CA VAL A 238 9.63 1.63 8.59
C VAL A 238 9.46 0.92 7.24
N THR A 239 10.42 0.08 6.87
CA THR A 239 10.25 -0.90 5.77
C THR A 239 9.74 -2.22 6.36
N VAL A 240 8.56 -2.67 5.93
CA VAL A 240 7.96 -3.95 6.30
C VAL A 240 8.19 -4.94 5.16
N PRO A 241 8.89 -6.08 5.38
CA PRO A 241 9.12 -7.07 4.33
C PRO A 241 7.83 -7.64 3.71
N ALA A 242 7.97 -8.28 2.55
CA ALA A 242 6.89 -9.03 1.90
C ALA A 242 6.23 -10.04 2.85
N GLU A 243 4.90 -10.18 2.76
CA GLU A 243 4.08 -11.19 3.47
C GLU A 243 4.38 -11.33 4.98
N SER A 244 4.68 -10.21 5.66
CA SER A 244 5.27 -10.20 7.00
C SER A 244 4.59 -9.23 7.98
N ARG A 245 5.09 -9.24 9.22
CA ARG A 245 4.70 -8.31 10.28
C ARG A 245 5.95 -7.71 10.94
N THR A 246 5.99 -6.39 11.07
CA THR A 246 7.07 -5.67 11.75
C THR A 246 6.51 -4.95 12.98
N ASN A 247 7.18 -5.10 14.13
CA ASN A 247 6.84 -4.37 15.34
C ASN A 247 7.58 -3.03 15.37
N VAL A 248 6.84 -1.93 15.40
CA VAL A 248 7.32 -0.55 15.35
C VAL A 248 7.19 0.07 16.74
N LEU A 249 8.26 0.69 17.22
CA LEU A 249 8.28 1.36 18.52
C LEU A 249 8.04 2.86 18.32
N VAL A 250 6.82 3.32 18.57
CA VAL A 250 6.46 4.74 18.47
C VAL A 250 6.86 5.48 19.75
N PRO A 251 7.69 6.52 19.71
CA PRO A 251 8.15 7.23 20.91
C PRO A 251 7.03 8.10 21.49
N VAL A 252 6.69 7.90 22.77
CA VAL A 252 5.65 8.68 23.46
C VAL A 252 6.11 9.27 24.79
N LYS A 253 5.83 10.55 25.00
CA LYS A 253 6.04 11.25 26.27
C LYS A 253 4.75 11.30 27.10
N ALA A 254 4.86 10.92 28.36
CA ALA A 254 3.80 11.09 29.35
C ALA A 254 3.61 12.59 29.65
N GLY A 255 2.37 13.06 29.54
CA GLY A 255 1.95 14.37 30.00
C GLY A 255 1.78 14.44 31.52
N VAL A 256 1.63 15.65 32.05
CA VAL A 256 1.70 15.95 33.50
C VAL A 256 0.44 15.51 34.30
N SER A 257 -0.35 14.53 33.81
CA SER A 257 -1.63 14.18 34.46
C SER A 257 -2.14 12.77 34.13
N ASN A 258 -2.35 11.97 35.17
CA ASN A 258 -2.79 10.57 35.13
C ASN A 258 -4.16 10.35 34.44
N GLY A 259 -4.31 9.19 33.80
CA GLY A 259 -5.61 8.65 33.40
C GLY A 259 -5.66 8.10 31.98
N ASN A 260 -6.87 7.69 31.56
CA ASN A 260 -7.12 7.08 30.27
C ASN A 260 -6.90 8.04 29.08
N VAL A 261 -6.35 7.48 28.01
CA VAL A 261 -6.17 8.11 26.70
C VAL A 261 -6.42 7.05 25.62
N VAL A 262 -6.89 7.46 24.45
CA VAL A 262 -7.00 6.56 23.29
C VAL A 262 -5.99 7.03 22.27
N LEU A 263 -5.09 6.13 21.86
CA LEU A 263 -4.14 6.40 20.79
C LEU A 263 -4.78 5.95 19.47
N THR A 264 -4.96 6.88 18.55
CA THR A 264 -5.35 6.55 17.17
C THR A 264 -4.09 6.40 16.34
N VAL A 265 -3.86 5.20 15.82
CA VAL A 265 -2.74 4.90 14.92
C VAL A 265 -3.25 4.91 13.48
N THR A 266 -2.53 5.59 12.60
CA THR A 266 -2.81 5.64 11.16
C THR A 266 -1.53 5.44 10.36
N LEU A 267 -1.64 4.81 9.19
CA LEU A 267 -0.52 4.52 8.30
C LEU A 267 -0.59 5.41 7.06
N SER A 268 0.55 5.83 6.52
CA SER A 268 0.64 6.41 5.18
C SER A 268 1.87 5.92 4.40
N SER A 269 1.89 6.10 3.09
CA SER A 269 3.10 5.94 2.27
C SER A 269 4.06 7.12 2.49
N PRO A 270 5.33 7.05 2.03
CA PRO A 270 6.28 8.17 2.15
C PRO A 270 5.85 9.44 1.40
N THR A 271 4.85 9.35 0.51
CA THR A 271 4.24 10.48 -0.20
C THR A 271 2.95 11.00 0.48
N GLY A 272 2.56 10.42 1.62
CA GLY A 272 1.39 10.82 2.40
C GLY A 272 0.06 10.19 1.98
N VAL A 273 0.07 9.15 1.15
CA VAL A 273 -1.16 8.43 0.78
C VAL A 273 -1.61 7.55 1.96
N PRO A 274 -2.83 7.70 2.50
CA PRO A 274 -3.28 6.93 3.67
C PRO A 274 -3.46 5.45 3.34
N LEU A 275 -3.09 4.57 4.27
CA LEU A 275 -3.09 3.11 4.12
C LEU A 275 -3.98 2.44 5.18
N GLY A 276 -4.74 1.42 4.76
CA GLY A 276 -5.58 0.61 5.65
C GLY A 276 -6.70 1.39 6.34
N GLN A 277 -6.96 1.06 7.61
CA GLN A 277 -7.96 1.72 8.45
C GLN A 277 -7.33 2.20 9.78
N PRO A 278 -7.76 3.34 10.35
CA PRO A 278 -7.29 3.81 11.65
C PRO A 278 -7.61 2.81 12.77
N VAL A 279 -6.62 2.50 13.62
CA VAL A 279 -6.79 1.61 14.79
C VAL A 279 -6.72 2.43 16.07
N GLN A 280 -7.74 2.29 16.92
CA GLN A 280 -7.84 2.96 18.22
C GLN A 280 -7.43 2.01 19.34
N ILE A 281 -6.40 2.36 20.10
CA ILE A 281 -5.87 1.52 21.19
C ILE A 281 -5.99 2.30 22.52
N PRO A 282 -6.74 1.78 23.51
CA PRO A 282 -6.86 2.43 24.81
C PRO A 282 -5.59 2.19 25.65
N ALA A 283 -5.06 3.27 26.22
CA ALA A 283 -3.94 3.25 27.15
C ALA A 283 -4.31 3.98 28.45
N ASN A 284 -3.57 3.71 29.53
CA ASN A 284 -3.73 4.36 30.83
C ASN A 284 -2.38 4.94 31.26
N VAL A 285 -2.30 6.27 31.41
CA VAL A 285 -1.07 6.96 31.79
C VAL A 285 -0.97 7.07 33.31
N GLN A 286 0.13 6.58 33.87
CA GLN A 286 0.54 6.82 35.25
C GLN A 286 1.80 7.67 35.24
N ALA A 287 1.79 8.83 35.88
CA ALA A 287 2.93 9.71 35.98
C ALA A 287 3.79 9.36 37.22
N ASP A 288 5.10 9.19 37.00
CA ASP A 288 6.09 8.86 38.05
C ASP A 288 6.35 10.06 38.97
N TRP A 289 5.43 10.31 39.91
CA TRP A 289 5.53 11.39 40.90
C TRP A 289 6.65 11.15 41.95
N GLU A 290 7.12 9.91 42.07
CA GLU A 290 8.03 9.44 43.12
C GLU A 290 9.35 10.24 43.15
N GLY A 291 9.99 10.45 41.98
CA GLY A 291 11.23 11.21 41.88
C GLY A 291 11.11 12.68 42.29
N VAL A 292 9.99 13.33 41.95
CA VAL A 292 9.72 14.73 42.33
C VAL A 292 9.45 14.85 43.83
N GLY A 293 8.63 13.95 44.38
CA GLY A 293 8.35 13.89 45.81
C GLY A 293 9.61 13.66 46.65
N ALA A 294 10.43 12.67 46.26
CA ALA A 294 11.70 12.37 46.92
C ALA A 294 12.69 13.55 46.85
N THR A 295 12.79 14.24 45.72
CA THR A 295 13.67 15.40 45.54
C THR A 295 13.27 16.57 46.44
N ILE A 296 11.98 16.90 46.51
CA ILE A 296 11.46 17.95 47.40
C ILE A 296 11.74 17.58 48.86
N LEU A 297 11.49 16.33 49.25
CA LEU A 297 11.73 15.85 50.61
C LEU A 297 13.22 15.95 50.98
N ALA A 298 14.12 15.57 50.07
CA ALA A 298 15.57 15.66 50.28
C ALA A 298 16.05 17.11 50.45
N VAL A 299 15.55 18.04 49.63
CA VAL A 299 15.87 19.49 49.76
C VAL A 299 15.39 20.03 51.10
N VAL A 300 14.16 19.69 51.54
CA VAL A 300 13.63 20.07 52.86
C VAL A 300 14.49 19.50 53.99
N LEU A 301 14.93 18.23 53.88
CA LEU A 301 15.79 17.58 54.86
C LEU A 301 17.14 18.30 54.99
N VAL A 302 17.82 18.56 53.87
CA VAL A 302 19.10 19.28 53.81
C VAL A 302 18.97 20.68 54.42
N LEU A 303 17.86 21.39 54.14
CA LEU A 303 17.61 22.72 54.69
C LEU A 303 17.40 22.67 56.22
N PHE A 304 16.64 21.69 56.72
CA PHE A 304 16.42 21.48 58.16
C PHE A 304 17.73 21.17 58.91
N PHE A 305 18.52 20.22 58.40
CA PHE A 305 19.81 19.86 58.99
C PHE A 305 20.81 21.01 58.91
N GLY A 306 20.90 21.72 57.78
CA GLY A 306 21.78 22.88 57.61
C GLY A 306 21.46 24.01 58.60
N ILE A 307 20.19 24.37 58.77
CA ILE A 307 19.74 25.37 59.74
C ILE A 307 20.02 24.90 61.17
N GLY A 308 19.77 23.63 61.49
CA GLY A 308 20.03 23.04 62.80
C GLY A 308 21.51 23.07 63.18
N ILE A 309 22.39 22.63 62.28
CA ILE A 309 23.85 22.62 62.45
C ILE A 309 24.38 24.06 62.61
N TRP A 310 23.97 24.99 61.75
CA TRP A 310 24.38 26.40 61.84
C TRP A 310 23.96 27.04 63.17
N ARG A 311 22.72 26.78 63.62
CA ARG A 311 22.19 27.29 64.89
C ARG A 311 22.93 26.70 66.11
N ASN A 312 23.30 25.42 66.06
CA ASN A 312 24.09 24.75 67.10
C ASN A 312 25.53 25.33 67.17
N ILE A 313 26.22 25.45 66.02
CA ILE A 313 27.57 26.05 65.95
C ILE A 313 27.55 27.50 66.42
N ARG A 314 26.53 28.30 66.04
CA ARG A 314 26.39 29.69 66.48
C ARG A 314 26.15 29.81 67.99
N ARG A 315 25.42 28.88 68.59
CA ARG A 315 25.24 28.79 70.06
C ARG A 315 26.56 28.47 70.75
N ARG A 316 27.24 27.39 70.35
CA ARG A 316 28.55 26.99 70.91
C ARG A 316 29.64 28.06 70.70
N ARG A 317 29.54 28.91 69.68
CA ARG A 317 30.43 30.07 69.49
C ARG A 317 30.17 31.22 70.47
N ARG A 318 28.95 31.41 70.99
CA ARG A 318 28.69 32.34 72.11
C ARG A 318 29.22 31.79 73.41
N GLU A 319 28.87 30.54 73.72
CA GLU A 319 29.32 29.83 74.93
C GLU A 319 30.88 29.78 75.02
N ARG A 320 31.58 29.65 73.87
CA ARG A 320 33.05 29.76 73.82
C ARG A 320 33.60 31.19 73.85
N ALA A 321 32.85 32.20 73.42
CA ALA A 321 33.26 33.60 73.55
C ALA A 321 33.17 34.08 75.00
N GLU A 322 32.18 33.58 75.75
CA GLU A 322 32.03 33.81 77.19
C GLU A 322 33.11 33.07 77.99
N ALA A 323 33.43 31.82 77.64
CA ALA A 323 34.54 31.07 78.27
C ALA A 323 35.94 31.68 78.02
N ALA A 324 36.14 32.34 76.88
CA ALA A 324 37.42 32.98 76.54
C ALA A 324 37.74 34.25 77.39
N ALA A 325 36.80 34.72 78.21
CA ALA A 325 36.97 35.91 79.05
C ALA A 325 37.48 35.62 80.47
N GLN A 326 37.67 34.35 80.87
CA GLN A 326 38.01 33.96 82.25
C GLN A 326 39.11 32.88 82.36
N GLY A 327 39.86 32.59 81.29
CA GLY A 327 40.85 31.50 81.26
C GLY A 327 42.24 31.97 80.82
N ALA A 328 42.93 32.75 81.67
CA ALA A 328 44.24 33.34 81.35
C ALA A 328 45.20 33.47 82.55
N ASP A 329 45.29 32.46 83.41
CA ASP A 329 46.44 32.24 84.31
C ASP A 329 46.56 30.75 84.70
N GLY A 330 47.75 30.33 85.15
CA GLY A 330 48.02 29.01 85.74
C GLY A 330 48.39 27.89 84.76
N ALA A 331 49.68 27.58 84.65
CA ALA A 331 50.21 26.43 83.93
C ALA A 331 51.14 25.59 84.83
N SER A 332 51.27 24.28 84.57
CA SER A 332 52.55 23.50 84.54
C SER A 332 52.37 21.98 84.66
N SER A 333 53.32 21.24 84.05
CA SER A 333 53.75 19.84 84.30
C SER A 333 52.72 18.70 84.11
N ASP A 334 52.98 17.61 83.37
CA ASP A 334 54.12 16.65 83.32
C ASP A 334 54.35 15.87 84.64
N VAL A 335 54.67 14.57 84.65
CA VAL A 335 54.48 13.47 83.68
C VAL A 335 54.68 12.15 84.46
N SER A 336 54.08 11.03 84.04
CA SER A 336 54.63 9.67 84.23
C SER A 336 53.78 8.60 83.54
N SER A 337 54.43 7.55 83.05
CA SER A 337 53.86 6.44 82.30
C SER A 337 54.55 5.12 82.65
N ASP A 338 53.82 4.02 82.69
CA ASP A 338 54.26 2.71 82.20
C ASP A 338 52.99 1.88 81.80
N THR A 339 52.91 1.13 80.70
CA THR A 339 53.74 0.03 80.13
C THR A 339 53.45 -1.31 80.82
N ASP A 340 52.92 -2.37 80.18
CA ASP A 340 52.19 -2.48 78.89
C ASP A 340 50.93 -3.40 79.05
N VAL A 341 50.72 -4.66 78.59
CA VAL A 341 51.51 -5.63 77.77
C VAL A 341 50.57 -6.60 77.00
N SER A 342 50.98 -6.99 75.79
CA SER A 342 50.78 -8.32 75.16
C SER A 342 49.55 -8.68 74.28
N THR A 343 49.85 -8.88 72.98
CA THR A 343 49.48 -10.04 72.10
C THR A 343 48.02 -10.43 71.79
N ALA A 344 47.66 -10.34 70.51
CA ALA A 344 46.83 -11.32 69.75
C ALA A 344 47.68 -12.58 69.39
N PRO A 345 47.20 -13.66 68.70
CA PRO A 345 45.94 -13.83 67.93
C PRO A 345 45.26 -15.24 68.10
N VAL A 346 44.44 -15.65 67.09
CA VAL A 346 43.77 -16.98 66.92
C VAL A 346 42.54 -17.21 67.85
N GLY A 347 41.43 -17.88 67.46
CA GLY A 347 40.98 -18.37 66.14
C GLY A 347 40.33 -19.78 66.18
N SER A 348 39.01 -19.88 65.93
CA SER A 348 38.17 -21.11 65.71
C SER A 348 36.72 -20.65 65.44
N GLU A 349 35.78 -21.34 64.77
CA GLU A 349 35.66 -22.67 64.11
C GLU A 349 34.93 -22.45 62.74
N ALA A 350 35.17 -23.18 61.63
CA ALA A 350 34.73 -24.55 61.26
C ALA A 350 33.18 -24.73 61.29
N SER A 351 32.48 -25.38 60.33
CA SER A 351 32.78 -26.11 59.06
C SER A 351 31.63 -25.76 58.05
N GLU A 352 31.51 -26.13 56.77
CA GLU A 352 31.87 -27.35 56.00
C GLU A 352 31.80 -27.06 54.47
N ALA A 353 32.18 -28.01 53.61
CA ALA A 353 32.21 -27.93 52.12
C ALA A 353 31.32 -29.06 51.52
N PRO A 354 31.26 -29.37 50.18
CA PRO A 354 31.89 -28.80 48.97
C PRO A 354 30.79 -28.30 47.97
N GLU A 355 30.92 -28.08 46.64
CA GLU A 355 31.79 -28.60 45.56
C GLU A 355 32.18 -27.55 44.50
N THR A 356 33.20 -27.91 43.72
CA THR A 356 33.73 -27.17 42.57
C THR A 356 33.61 -27.99 41.29
N SER A 357 33.35 -27.34 40.15
CA SER A 357 33.78 -27.84 38.84
C SER A 357 33.97 -26.68 37.86
N GLU A 358 35.17 -26.61 37.30
CA GLU A 358 35.51 -25.70 36.19
C GLU A 358 35.09 -26.31 34.85
N SER A 359 34.79 -25.48 33.85
CA SER A 359 35.57 -25.45 32.59
C SER A 359 35.11 -24.30 31.66
N PRO A 360 36.02 -23.62 30.96
CA PRO A 360 35.73 -22.71 29.85
C PRO A 360 35.84 -23.41 28.48
N GLU A 361 35.87 -22.61 27.40
CA GLU A 361 35.90 -23.01 25.96
C GLU A 361 34.60 -23.66 25.44
N GLY A 362 34.16 -23.44 24.19
CA GLY A 362 34.63 -22.50 23.17
C GLY A 362 34.28 -22.94 21.73
N ARG A 363 34.55 -22.05 20.76
CA ARG A 363 34.59 -22.28 19.29
C ARG A 363 33.28 -22.13 18.48
N ASN A 364 33.50 -21.85 17.20
CA ASN A 364 32.58 -21.53 16.11
C ASN A 364 31.53 -22.61 15.79
N ASP A 365 30.48 -22.20 15.08
CA ASP A 365 30.42 -22.41 13.61
C ASP A 365 30.25 -21.04 12.92
#